data_AF-A0A6I1NRJ8-F1
#
_entry.id   AF-A0A6I1NRJ8-F1
#
_cell.length_a   1.000
_cell.length_b   1.000
_cell.length_c   1.000
_cell.angle_alpha   90.00
_cell.angle_beta   90.00
_cell.angle_gamma   90.00
#
_symmetry.space_group_name_H-M   'P 1'
#
loop_
_entity.id
_entity.type
_entity.pdbx_description
1 polymer ?
#
loop_
_entity_poly.entity_id
_entity_poly.type
_entity_poly.pdbx_seq_one_letter_code
_entity_poly.pdbx_strand_id
1 'polypeptide(L)'
;MKMHQALGQGKNLFTGYGEGHVLINAQRHDGNLIVSAEKIVAWAPPDLSSLAVEHFEALLAYKPEVVLFGSGKNQRFAQPRLDAALTPAGIGMECMDTQAA
;
A
#
# COMPACT_ATOMS: atom_id res chain seq x y z
N MET A 1 3.71 36.07 -4.24
CA MET A 1 4.25 34.76 -4.69
C MET A 1 3.19 33.70 -4.41
N LYS A 2 2.59 33.09 -5.44
CA LYS A 2 1.66 31.95 -5.29
C LYS A 2 2.43 30.68 -5.68
N MET A 3 2.71 29.80 -4.73
CA MET A 3 3.24 28.47 -5.04
C MET A 3 2.09 27.60 -5.55
N HIS A 4 2.19 27.14 -6.79
CA HIS A 4 1.28 26.16 -7.35
C HIS A 4 1.83 24.78 -7.01
N GLN A 5 1.06 23.96 -6.28
CA GLN A 5 1.44 22.59 -5.99
C GLN A 5 1.34 21.78 -7.28
N ALA A 6 2.48 21.34 -7.81
CA ALA A 6 2.51 20.37 -8.90
C ALA A 6 2.23 18.98 -8.32
N LEU A 7 0.99 18.48 -8.48
CA LEU A 7 0.60 17.15 -8.03
C LEU A 7 1.36 16.08 -8.82
N GLY A 8 2.14 15.24 -8.13
CA GLY A 8 2.66 13.95 -8.58
C GLY A 8 3.61 13.92 -9.79
N GLN A 9 3.66 14.94 -10.66
CA GLN A 9 4.36 14.92 -11.95
C GLN A 9 4.14 13.61 -12.74
N GLY A 10 2.92 13.07 -12.71
CA GLY A 10 2.57 11.78 -13.33
C GLY A 10 2.76 10.54 -12.45
N LYS A 11 3.20 10.71 -11.18
CA LYS A 11 3.28 9.66 -10.17
C LYS A 11 2.12 9.72 -9.18
N ASN A 12 1.89 8.62 -8.49
CA ASN A 12 0.92 8.51 -7.41
C ASN A 12 1.49 9.13 -6.13
N LEU A 13 0.93 10.26 -5.71
CA LEU A 13 1.29 10.94 -4.47
C LEU A 13 0.12 10.89 -3.49
N PHE A 14 0.34 10.36 -2.29
CA PHE A 14 -0.62 10.50 -1.19
C PHE A 14 -0.71 11.98 -0.78
N THR A 15 -1.93 12.51 -0.77
CA THR A 15 -2.26 13.93 -0.55
C THR A 15 -3.18 14.15 0.64
N GLY A 16 -3.69 13.07 1.23
CA GLY A 16 -4.55 13.09 2.40
C GLY A 16 -5.02 11.69 2.76
N TYR A 17 -5.65 11.56 3.91
CA TYR A 17 -6.26 10.33 4.39
C TYR A 17 -7.42 10.68 5.32
N GLY A 18 -8.29 9.72 5.54
CA GLY A 18 -9.37 9.81 6.52
C GLY A 18 -9.89 8.43 6.88
N GLU A 19 -11.01 8.38 7.60
CA GLU A 19 -11.61 7.11 7.97
C GLU A 19 -12.04 6.33 6.72
N GLY A 20 -11.45 5.16 6.53
CA GLY A 20 -11.76 4.23 5.42
C GLY A 20 -11.26 4.63 4.04
N HIS A 21 -10.46 5.70 3.90
CA HIS A 21 -10.02 6.17 2.59
C HIS A 21 -8.67 6.90 2.62
N VAL A 22 -8.03 6.96 1.45
CA VAL A 22 -6.84 7.76 1.17
C VAL A 22 -7.11 8.69 -0.02
N LEU A 23 -6.41 9.82 -0.07
CA LEU A 23 -6.42 10.72 -1.21
C LEU A 23 -5.10 10.55 -1.97
N ILE A 24 -5.14 10.08 -3.21
CA ILE A 24 -3.98 9.98 -4.08
C ILE A 24 -4.17 10.99 -5.21
N ASN A 25 -3.23 11.92 -5.37
CA ASN A 25 -3.34 13.02 -6.34
C ASN A 25 -4.66 13.82 -6.18
N ALA A 26 -5.06 14.09 -4.94
CA ALA A 26 -6.33 14.71 -4.55
C ALA A 26 -7.61 13.95 -4.97
N GLN A 27 -7.48 12.70 -5.40
CA GLN A 27 -8.61 11.81 -5.70
C GLN A 27 -8.83 10.82 -4.56
N ARG A 28 -10.09 10.62 -4.17
CA ARG A 28 -10.46 9.70 -3.11
C ARG A 28 -10.43 8.26 -3.61
N HIS A 29 -9.77 7.40 -2.84
CA HIS A 29 -9.79 5.96 -3.01
C HIS A 29 -10.21 5.30 -1.69
N ASP A 30 -11.24 4.45 -1.78
CA ASP A 30 -11.78 3.70 -0.65
C ASP A 30 -11.33 2.23 -0.72
N GLY A 31 -11.30 1.57 0.43
CA GLY A 31 -10.92 0.16 0.54
C GLY A 31 -9.41 -0.09 0.42
N ASN A 32 -9.06 -1.35 0.22
CA ASN A 32 -7.67 -1.79 0.20
C ASN A 32 -7.08 -1.66 -1.21
N LEU A 33 -5.84 -1.18 -1.29
CA LEU A 33 -5.18 -0.81 -2.54
C LEU A 33 -3.75 -1.32 -2.57
N ILE A 34 -3.27 -1.66 -3.76
CA ILE A 34 -1.83 -1.70 -4.06
C ILE A 34 -1.51 -0.41 -4.79
N VAL A 35 -0.54 0.35 -4.27
CA VAL A 35 -0.09 1.61 -4.83
C VAL A 35 1.40 1.50 -5.14
N SER A 36 1.75 1.68 -6.41
CA SER A 36 3.13 1.95 -6.85
C SER A 36 3.22 3.40 -7.34
N ALA A 37 4.41 3.86 -7.73
CA ALA A 37 4.57 5.19 -8.31
C ALA A 37 3.72 5.38 -9.58
N GLU A 38 3.43 4.33 -10.34
CA GLU A 38 2.74 4.39 -11.63
C GLU A 38 1.33 3.77 -11.63
N LYS A 39 1.01 2.90 -10.67
CA LYS A 39 -0.26 2.15 -10.65
C LYS A 39 -0.98 2.25 -9.32
N ILE A 40 -2.31 2.34 -9.39
CA ILE A 40 -3.22 2.16 -8.27
C ILE A 40 -4.18 1.05 -8.69
N VAL A 41 -4.24 -0.03 -7.93
CA VAL A 41 -5.21 -1.12 -8.18
C VAL A 41 -5.91 -1.50 -6.88
N ALA A 42 -7.15 -1.95 -7.00
CA ALA A 42 -7.87 -2.54 -5.87
C ALA A 42 -7.14 -3.80 -5.41
N TRP A 43 -7.00 -3.97 -4.10
CA TRP A 43 -6.41 -5.16 -3.49
C TRP A 43 -7.52 -6.02 -2.88
N ALA A 44 -7.51 -7.30 -3.25
CA ALA A 44 -8.61 -8.23 -3.00
C ALA A 44 -8.99 -8.50 -1.52
N PRO A 45 -8.05 -8.63 -0.55
CA PRO A 45 -8.43 -9.03 0.79
C PRO A 45 -9.24 -7.91 1.47
N PRO A 46 -10.46 -8.16 1.98
CA PRO A 46 -11.26 -7.14 2.65
C PRO A 46 -10.72 -6.76 4.03
N ASP A 47 -10.03 -7.68 4.71
CA ASP A 47 -9.52 -7.48 6.06
C ASP A 47 -8.24 -8.28 6.35
N LEU A 48 -7.56 -7.94 7.47
CA LEU A 48 -6.33 -8.61 7.91
C LEU A 48 -6.48 -10.11 8.17
N SER A 49 -7.67 -10.59 8.60
CA SER A 49 -7.91 -12.01 8.85
C SER A 49 -8.10 -12.82 7.57
N SER A 50 -8.48 -12.17 6.47
CA SER A 50 -8.61 -12.77 5.14
C SER A 50 -7.29 -12.81 4.36
N LEU A 51 -6.19 -12.30 4.94
CA LEU A 51 -4.89 -12.33 4.29
C LEU A 51 -4.41 -13.76 4.10
N ALA A 52 -3.83 -13.98 2.94
CA ALA A 52 -3.38 -15.27 2.44
C ALA A 52 -2.12 -15.01 1.61
N VAL A 53 -1.31 -16.05 1.42
CA VAL A 53 0.02 -15.94 0.80
C VAL A 53 -0.10 -15.38 -0.63
N GLU A 54 -1.15 -15.77 -1.34
CA GLU A 54 -1.45 -15.39 -2.71
C GLU A 54 -1.61 -13.86 -2.87
N HIS A 55 -2.08 -13.18 -1.82
CA HIS A 55 -2.22 -11.72 -1.82
C HIS A 55 -0.86 -11.00 -1.82
N PHE A 56 0.17 -11.62 -1.24
CA PHE A 56 1.53 -11.11 -1.22
C PHE A 56 2.33 -11.57 -2.43
N GLU A 57 2.10 -12.78 -2.93
CA GLU A 57 2.68 -13.25 -4.20
C GLU A 57 2.30 -12.35 -5.39
N ALA A 58 1.07 -11.80 -5.39
CA ALA A 58 0.64 -10.81 -6.39
C ALA A 58 1.54 -9.57 -6.44
N LEU A 59 2.21 -9.21 -5.34
CA LEU A 59 3.13 -8.07 -5.27
C LEU A 59 4.42 -8.33 -6.05
N LEU A 60 4.82 -9.58 -6.26
CA LEU A 60 6.03 -9.94 -7.01
C LEU A 60 5.98 -9.43 -8.46
N ALA A 61 4.78 -9.32 -9.05
CA ALA A 61 4.59 -8.80 -10.39
C ALA A 61 4.99 -7.32 -10.53
N TYR A 62 5.03 -6.58 -9.41
CA TYR A 62 5.43 -5.16 -9.37
C TYR A 62 6.94 -5.00 -9.19
N LYS A 63 7.66 -6.07 -8.81
CA LYS A 63 9.11 -6.08 -8.53
C LYS A 63 9.56 -4.92 -7.62
N PRO A 64 8.90 -4.70 -6.47
CA PRO A 64 9.31 -3.64 -5.56
C PRO A 64 10.64 -3.99 -4.88
N GLU A 65 11.39 -2.98 -4.44
CA GLU A 65 12.54 -3.18 -3.54
C GLU A 65 12.08 -3.41 -2.09
N VAL A 66 10.98 -2.76 -1.70
CA VAL A 66 10.37 -2.85 -0.37
C VAL A 66 8.85 -2.73 -0.46
N VAL A 67 8.12 -3.44 0.40
CA VAL A 67 6.68 -3.34 0.57
C VAL A 67 6.37 -2.63 1.89
N LEU A 68 5.67 -1.49 1.82
CA LEU A 68 5.07 -0.86 2.99
C LEU A 68 3.64 -1.38 3.14
N PHE A 69 3.41 -2.16 4.21
CA PHE A 69 2.13 -2.77 4.50
C PHE A 69 1.38 -1.96 5.56
N GLY A 70 0.46 -1.11 5.10
CA GLY A 70 -0.45 -0.34 5.96
C GLY A 70 -1.62 -1.19 6.45
N SER A 71 -1.65 -1.52 7.73
CA SER A 71 -2.64 -2.43 8.33
C SER A 71 -3.95 -1.75 8.77
N GLY A 72 -4.24 -0.56 8.26
CA GLY A 72 -5.40 0.26 8.64
C GLY A 72 -5.08 1.25 9.75
N LYS A 73 -6.05 1.50 10.63
CA LYS A 73 -5.96 2.53 11.69
C LYS A 73 -4.85 2.28 12.73
N ASN A 74 -4.56 1.01 13.01
CA ASN A 74 -3.55 0.62 14.00
C ASN A 74 -2.56 -0.32 13.32
N GLN A 75 -1.29 -0.22 13.71
CA GLN A 75 -0.25 -1.17 13.30
C GLN A 75 -0.60 -2.57 13.81
N ARG A 76 -0.76 -3.51 12.89
CA ARG A 76 -1.11 -4.91 13.15
C ARG A 76 -0.25 -5.79 12.26
N PHE A 77 0.72 -6.45 12.87
CA PHE A 77 1.64 -7.34 12.16
C PHE A 77 0.90 -8.45 11.43
N ALA A 78 1.23 -8.63 10.16
CA ALA A 78 0.85 -9.80 9.39
C ALA A 78 1.51 -11.06 10.01
N GLN A 79 0.89 -12.23 9.80
CA GLN A 79 1.50 -13.49 10.21
C GLN A 79 2.80 -13.71 9.41
N PRO A 80 3.91 -14.17 10.03
CA PRO A 80 5.21 -14.35 9.35
C PRO A 80 5.21 -15.29 8.14
N ARG A 81 4.14 -16.06 7.94
CA ARG A 81 3.97 -16.93 6.76
C ARG A 81 3.57 -16.14 5.52
N LEU A 82 2.95 -14.97 5.69
CA LEU A 82 2.37 -14.19 4.61
C LEU A 82 3.45 -13.44 3.82
N ASP A 83 4.42 -12.86 4.52
CA ASP A 83 5.56 -12.13 3.94
C ASP A 83 6.73 -13.03 3.53
N ALA A 84 6.75 -14.28 4.02
CA ALA A 84 7.73 -15.29 3.58
C ALA A 84 7.73 -15.52 2.05
N ALA A 85 6.64 -15.21 1.34
CA ALA A 85 6.59 -15.26 -0.13
C ALA A 85 7.45 -14.17 -0.82
N LEU A 86 7.73 -13.08 -0.11
CA LEU A 86 8.52 -11.95 -0.63
C LEU A 86 10.03 -12.18 -0.43
N THR A 87 10.41 -12.92 0.61
CA THR A 87 11.81 -13.15 0.99
C THR A 87 12.68 -13.77 -0.11
N PRO A 88 12.24 -14.79 -0.88
CA PRO A 88 13.06 -15.37 -1.96
C PRO A 88 13.39 -14.38 -3.08
N ALA A 89 12.58 -13.34 -3.26
CA ALA A 89 12.81 -12.28 -4.22
C ALA A 89 13.70 -11.15 -3.65
N GLY A 90 14.16 -11.26 -2.40
CA GLY A 90 14.94 -10.22 -1.73
C GLY A 90 14.12 -8.99 -1.33
N ILE A 91 12.80 -9.12 -1.27
CA ILE A 91 11.88 -8.01 -1.00
C ILE A 91 11.59 -7.96 0.49
N GLY A 92 11.96 -6.84 1.13
CA GLY A 92 11.62 -6.56 2.52
C GLY A 92 10.17 -6.09 2.66
N MET A 93 9.53 -6.40 3.79
CA MET A 93 8.22 -5.87 4.14
C MET A 93 8.26 -5.16 5.49
N GLU A 94 7.77 -3.93 5.53
CA GLU A 94 7.58 -3.17 6.76
C GLU A 94 6.08 -3.04 7.04
N CYS A 95 5.64 -3.43 8.24
CA CYS A 95 4.25 -3.29 8.65
C CYS A 95 4.08 -2.05 9.52
N MET A 96 3.15 -1.17 9.13
CA MET A 96 2.83 0.08 9.80
C MET A 96 1.30 0.28 9.81
N ASP A 97 0.77 1.28 10.51
CA ASP A 97 -0.58 1.76 10.20
C ASP A 97 -0.60 2.48 8.84
N THR A 98 -1.78 2.63 8.24
CA THR A 98 -1.95 3.22 6.89
C THR A 98 -1.57 4.71 6.84
N GLN A 99 -1.51 5.41 7.97
CA GLN A 99 -1.12 6.81 8.01
C GLN A 99 0.41 6.95 7.98
N ALA A 100 1.13 6.00 8.56
CA ALA A 100 2.58 5.98 8.62
C ALA A 100 3.24 5.32 7.40
N ALA A 101 2.56 4.36 6.75
CA ALA A 101 2.97 3.74 5.50
C ALA A 101 2.91 4.73 4.31
#